data_AF-A0A3G4V4W8-F1
#
_entry.id   AF-A0A3G4V4W8-F1
#
_cell.length_a   1.000
_cell.length_b   1.000
_cell.length_c   1.000
_cell.angle_alpha   90.00
_cell.angle_beta   90.00
_cell.angle_gamma   90.00
#
_symmetry.space_group_name_H-M   'P 1'
#
loop_
_entity.id
_entity.type
_entity.pdbx_description
1 polymer ?
#
loop_
_entity_poly.entity_id
_entity_poly.type
_entity_poly.pdbx_seq_one_letter_code
_entity_poly.pdbx_strand_id
1 'polypeptide(L)'
;MELIYNLLGWISDAFASVLDFIEMIPTMLEESFSYLQLIWIKLKVYWYIQLIQLSYSTATILLSEIGFNSALTMAFNSLPSEIRFYAFAFGIPKAISIYANFFTTAFVMRISRM
;
A
#
# COMPACT_ATOMS: atom_id res chain seq x y z
N MET A 1 -59.99 31.49 -6.52
CA MET A 1 -59.96 30.10 -6.02
C MET A 1 -58.68 29.40 -6.45
N GLU A 2 -58.38 29.29 -7.75
CA GLU A 2 -57.13 28.66 -8.24
C GLU A 2 -55.84 29.26 -7.68
N LEU A 3 -55.74 30.60 -7.58
CA LEU A 3 -54.55 31.26 -7.01
C LEU A 3 -54.26 30.84 -5.56
N ILE A 4 -55.30 30.65 -4.74
CA ILE A 4 -55.17 30.26 -3.34
C ILE A 4 -54.79 28.78 -3.23
N TYR A 5 -55.37 27.92 -4.08
CA TYR A 5 -54.99 26.51 -4.16
C TYR A 5 -53.56 26.31 -4.65
N ASN A 6 -53.12 27.07 -5.65
CA ASN A 6 -51.74 27.00 -6.15
C ASN A 6 -50.75 27.54 -5.13
N LEU A 7 -51.10 28.58 -4.36
CA LEU A 7 -50.28 29.09 -3.25
C LEU A 7 -50.17 28.06 -2.11
N LEU A 8 -51.28 27.44 -1.71
CA LEU A 8 -51.29 26.40 -0.69
C LEU A 8 -50.52 25.15 -1.14
N GLY A 9 -50.64 24.76 -2.41
CA GLY A 9 -49.86 23.67 -3.00
C GLY A 9 -48.36 23.97 -2.98
N TRP A 10 -47.95 25.15 -3.45
CA TRP A 10 -46.54 25.57 -3.42
C TRP A 10 -45.95 25.61 -2.01
N ILE A 11 -46.73 26.10 -1.03
CA ILE A 11 -46.32 26.09 0.38
C ILE A 11 -46.19 24.65 0.89
N SER A 12 -47.15 23.78 0.58
CA SER A 12 -47.12 22.37 0.96
C SER A 12 -45.90 21.65 0.38
N ASP A 13 -45.60 21.86 -0.90
CA ASP A 13 -44.45 21.25 -1.59
C ASP A 13 -43.13 21.78 -1.03
N ALA A 14 -43.07 23.08 -0.67
CA ALA A 14 -41.91 23.66 -0.02
C ALA A 14 -41.68 23.06 1.38
N PHE A 15 -42.74 22.85 2.17
CA PHE A 15 -42.62 22.19 3.47
C PHE A 15 -42.22 20.71 3.34
N ALA A 16 -42.76 19.98 2.36
CA ALA A 16 -42.38 18.61 2.08
C ALA A 16 -40.89 18.51 1.72
N SER A 17 -40.39 19.38 0.83
CA SER A 17 -38.98 19.40 0.45
C SER A 17 -38.04 19.68 1.63
N VAL A 18 -38.45 20.52 2.60
CA VAL A 18 -37.65 20.80 3.80
C VAL A 18 -37.63 19.60 4.75
N LEU A 19 -38.76 18.89 4.90
CA LEU A 19 -38.83 17.69 5.72
C LEU A 19 -38.01 16.55 5.10
N ASP A 20 -38.16 16.32 3.80
CA ASP A 20 -37.40 15.32 3.04
C ASP A 20 -35.89 15.58 3.15
N PHE A 21 -35.47 16.86 3.10
CA PHE A 21 -34.06 17.23 3.29
C PHE A 21 -33.56 16.83 4.68
N ILE A 22 -34.32 17.11 5.74
CA ILE A 22 -33.95 16.76 7.12
C ILE A 22 -33.87 15.24 7.30
N GLU A 23 -34.79 14.49 6.69
CA GLU A 23 -34.78 13.03 6.70
C GLU A 23 -33.59 12.43 5.93
N MET A 24 -33.05 13.14 4.93
CA MET A 24 -31.92 12.68 4.12
C MET A 24 -30.54 13.00 4.73
N ILE A 25 -30.45 13.91 5.71
CA ILE A 25 -29.22 14.23 6.46
C ILE A 25 -28.47 12.98 6.96
N PRO A 26 -29.10 12.01 7.67
CA PRO A 26 -28.40 10.82 8.15
C PRO A 26 -27.75 10.02 7.01
N THR A 27 -28.47 9.82 5.90
CA THR A 27 -27.95 9.10 4.73
C THR A 27 -26.75 9.82 4.10
N MET A 28 -26.83 11.15 3.96
CA MET A 28 -25.72 11.97 3.43
C MET A 28 -24.49 11.92 4.34
N LEU A 29 -24.67 11.84 5.66
CA LEU A 29 -23.58 11.67 6.61
C LEU A 29 -22.95 10.28 6.51
N GLU A 30 -23.74 9.22 6.39
CA GLU A 30 -23.23 7.85 6.20
C GLU A 30 -22.39 7.71 4.92
N GLU A 31 -22.85 8.31 3.82
CA GLU A 31 -22.09 8.34 2.56
C GLU A 31 -20.78 9.14 2.70
N SER A 32 -20.82 10.25 3.43
CA SER A 32 -19.64 11.09 3.71
C SER A 32 -18.61 10.34 4.56
N PHE A 33 -19.04 9.64 5.62
CA PHE A 33 -18.16 8.79 6.44
C PHE A 33 -17.57 7.63 5.64
N SER A 34 -18.37 7.01 4.77
CA SER A 34 -17.91 5.96 3.88
C SER A 34 -16.81 6.46 2.93
N TYR A 35 -16.97 7.69 2.40
CA TYR A 35 -15.96 8.32 1.56
C TYR A 35 -14.68 8.67 2.34
N LEU A 36 -14.81 9.20 3.56
CA LEU A 36 -13.67 9.45 4.44
C LEU A 36 -12.91 8.17 4.77
N GLN A 37 -13.61 7.08 5.05
CA GLN A 37 -13.00 5.76 5.27
C GLN A 37 -12.24 5.29 4.03
N LEU A 38 -12.79 5.48 2.83
CA LEU A 38 -12.13 5.13 1.58
C LEU A 38 -10.82 5.92 1.39
N ILE A 39 -10.81 7.22 1.67
CA ILE A 39 -9.58 8.04 1.65
C ILE A 39 -8.57 7.50 2.66
N TRP A 40 -9.02 7.17 3.87
CA TRP A 40 -8.15 6.66 4.93
C TRP A 40 -7.50 5.33 4.55
N ILE A 41 -8.25 4.42 3.92
CA ILE A 41 -7.70 3.16 3.41
C ILE A 41 -6.66 3.42 2.31
N LYS A 42 -6.94 4.33 1.37
CA LYS A 42 -5.97 4.69 0.31
C LYS A 42 -4.68 5.23 0.91
N LEU A 43 -4.77 6.12 1.89
CA LEU A 43 -3.60 6.67 2.58
C LEU A 43 -2.80 5.58 3.30
N LYS A 44 -3.50 4.66 3.98
CA LYS A 44 -2.88 3.53 4.68
C LYS A 44 -2.14 2.60 3.73
N VAL A 45 -2.73 2.28 2.57
CA VAL A 45 -2.08 1.47 1.53
C VAL A 45 -0.84 2.18 0.99
N TYR A 46 -0.93 3.47 0.71
CA TYR A 46 0.21 4.27 0.26
C TYR A 46 1.35 4.24 1.28
N TRP A 47 1.04 4.39 2.57
CA TRP A 47 2.02 4.31 3.65
C TRP A 47 2.70 2.94 3.71
N TYR A 48 1.96 1.85 3.56
CA TYR A 48 2.55 0.51 3.50
C TYR A 48 3.50 0.32 2.31
N ILE A 49 3.17 0.88 1.14
CA ILE A 49 4.06 0.84 -0.03
C ILE A 49 5.37 1.57 0.27
N GLN A 50 5.29 2.76 0.89
CA GLN A 50 6.47 3.52 1.29
C GLN A 50 7.32 2.75 2.32
N LEU A 51 6.68 2.10 3.30
CA LEU A 51 7.38 1.25 4.28
C LEU A 51 8.11 0.06 3.63
N ILE A 52 7.51 -0.56 2.61
CA ILE A 52 8.18 -1.64 1.87
C ILE A 52 9.44 -1.11 1.17
N GLN A 53 9.35 0.05 0.51
CA GLN A 53 10.49 0.68 -0.16
C GLN A 53 11.60 1.04 0.83
N LEU A 54 11.24 1.63 1.97
CA LEU A 54 12.19 1.95 3.03
C LEU A 54 12.85 0.68 3.57
N SER A 55 12.06 -0.35 3.87
CA SER A 55 12.58 -1.62 4.40
C SER A 55 13.51 -2.32 3.42
N TYR A 56 13.25 -2.22 2.11
CA TYR A 56 14.13 -2.74 1.07
C TYR A 56 15.48 -2.01 1.03
N SER A 57 15.45 -0.68 1.14
CA SER A 57 16.66 0.13 1.22
C SER A 57 17.50 -0.25 2.45
N THR A 58 16.88 -0.33 3.63
CA THR A 58 17.53 -0.75 4.87
C THR A 58 18.09 -2.17 4.76
N ALA A 59 17.36 -3.10 4.17
CA ALA A 59 17.83 -4.47 3.97
C ALA A 59 19.06 -4.55 3.05
N THR A 60 19.09 -3.75 1.99
CA THR A 60 20.23 -3.66 1.07
C THR A 60 21.47 -3.12 1.79
N ILE A 61 21.29 -2.10 2.62
CA ILE A 61 22.36 -1.53 3.46
C ILE A 61 22.88 -2.59 4.44
N LEU A 62 21.98 -3.27 5.18
CA LEU A 62 22.36 -4.32 6.12
C LEU A 62 23.16 -5.45 5.46
N LEU A 63 22.71 -5.92 4.28
CA LEU A 63 23.42 -6.96 3.52
C LEU A 63 24.80 -6.49 3.03
N SER A 64 24.93 -5.21 2.70
CA SER A 64 26.21 -4.61 2.34
C SER A 64 27.14 -4.52 3.55
N GLU A 65 26.64 -4.12 4.72
CA GLU A 65 27.42 -3.98 5.95
C GLU A 65 27.96 -5.32 6.47
N ILE A 66 27.17 -6.39 6.39
CA ILE A 66 27.64 -7.73 6.76
C ILE A 66 28.56 -8.36 5.69
N GLY A 67 28.80 -7.66 4.57
CA GLY A 67 29.66 -8.15 3.49
C GLY A 67 29.08 -9.35 2.72
N PHE A 68 27.76 -9.48 2.64
CA PHE A 68 27.09 -10.64 2.04
C PHE A 68 27.54 -10.88 0.59
N ASN A 69 27.59 -9.82 -0.23
CA ASN A 69 28.00 -9.93 -1.63
C ASN A 69 29.47 -10.38 -1.77
N SER A 70 30.35 -9.93 -0.87
CA SER A 70 31.75 -10.36 -0.82
C SER A 70 31.84 -11.84 -0.44
N ALA A 71 31.11 -12.26 0.59
CA ALA A 71 31.05 -13.67 1.02
C ALA A 71 30.52 -14.58 -0.10
N LEU A 72 29.47 -14.16 -0.79
CA LEU A 72 28.89 -14.88 -1.91
C LEU A 72 29.90 -15.00 -3.07
N THR A 73 30.57 -13.92 -3.42
CA THR A 73 31.60 -13.93 -4.48
C THR A 73 32.77 -14.85 -4.13
N MET A 74 33.25 -14.82 -2.89
CA MET A 74 34.31 -15.73 -2.43
C MET A 74 33.85 -17.20 -2.50
N ALA A 75 32.62 -17.50 -2.09
CA ALA A 75 32.07 -18.84 -2.18
C ALA A 75 32.01 -19.33 -3.64
N PHE A 76 31.49 -18.52 -4.57
CA PHE A 76 31.46 -18.90 -5.99
C PHE A 76 32.85 -18.97 -6.63
N ASN A 77 33.80 -18.16 -6.17
CA ASN A 77 35.17 -18.20 -6.67
C ASN A 77 35.93 -19.44 -6.20
N SER A 78 35.56 -20.03 -5.06
CA SER A 78 36.11 -21.29 -4.56
C SER A 78 35.65 -22.53 -5.34
N LEU A 79 34.62 -22.40 -6.19
CA LEU A 79 34.14 -23.50 -7.02
C LEU A 79 35.12 -23.83 -8.16
N PRO A 80 35.19 -25.11 -8.59
CA PRO A 80 35.88 -25.50 -9.80
C PRO A 80 35.45 -24.66 -11.01
N SER A 81 36.40 -24.38 -11.91
CA SER A 81 36.22 -23.46 -13.05
C SER A 81 34.99 -23.76 -13.92
N GLU A 82 34.73 -25.04 -14.17
CA GLU A 82 33.60 -25.52 -14.98
C GLU A 82 32.26 -25.21 -14.30
N ILE A 83 32.11 -25.58 -13.02
CA ILE A 83 30.89 -25.36 -12.24
C ILE A 83 30.65 -23.86 -12.07
N ARG A 84 31.71 -23.08 -11.81
CA ARG A 84 31.64 -21.63 -11.69
C ARG A 84 31.13 -21.00 -12.99
N PHE A 85 31.66 -21.39 -14.14
CA PHE A 85 31.22 -20.88 -15.44
C PHE A 85 29.72 -21.10 -15.66
N TYR A 86 29.24 -22.33 -15.43
CA TYR A 86 27.81 -22.62 -15.55
C TYR A 86 26.98 -21.85 -14.52
N ALA A 87 27.43 -21.77 -13.26
CA ALA A 87 26.70 -21.04 -12.22
C ALA A 87 26.53 -19.55 -12.54
N PHE A 88 27.56 -18.90 -13.11
CA PHE A 88 27.46 -17.52 -13.57
C PHE A 88 26.60 -17.39 -14.84
N ALA A 89 26.71 -18.33 -15.78
CA ALA A 89 25.90 -18.35 -17.00
C ALA A 89 24.40 -18.50 -16.70
N PHE A 90 24.04 -19.33 -15.71
CA PHE A 90 22.67 -19.48 -15.21
C PHE A 90 22.22 -18.35 -14.29
N GLY A 91 23.10 -17.41 -13.92
CA GLY A 91 22.77 -16.29 -13.05
C GLY A 91 22.49 -16.69 -11.59
N ILE A 92 22.96 -17.85 -11.13
CA ILE A 92 22.74 -18.36 -9.77
C ILE A 92 23.21 -17.35 -8.70
N PRO A 93 24.41 -16.73 -8.80
CA PRO A 93 24.86 -15.75 -7.81
C PRO A 93 23.89 -14.56 -7.68
N LYS A 94 23.37 -14.09 -8.81
CA LYS A 94 22.41 -12.97 -8.86
C LYS A 94 21.07 -13.38 -8.25
N ALA A 95 20.59 -14.59 -8.55
CA ALA A 95 19.35 -15.11 -7.97
C ALA A 95 19.45 -15.19 -6.43
N ILE A 96 20.54 -15.74 -5.90
CA ILE A 96 20.76 -15.82 -4.44
C ILE A 96 20.80 -14.43 -3.80
N SER A 97 21.47 -13.46 -4.42
CA SER A 97 21.50 -12.08 -3.95
C SER A 97 20.10 -11.46 -3.89
N ILE A 98 19.28 -11.66 -4.92
CA ILE A 98 17.90 -11.19 -4.96
C ILE A 98 17.05 -11.84 -3.84
N TYR A 99 17.16 -13.15 -3.66
CA TYR A 99 16.45 -13.84 -2.58
C TYR A 99 16.88 -13.37 -1.19
N ALA A 100 18.18 -13.14 -0.99
CA ALA A 100 18.69 -12.60 0.26
C ALA A 100 18.16 -11.19 0.54
N ASN A 101 18.09 -10.32 -0.47
CA ASN A 101 17.48 -9.00 -0.35
C ASN A 101 15.99 -9.09 0.03
N PHE A 102 15.21 -9.97 -0.61
CA PHE A 102 13.80 -10.15 -0.25
C PHE A 102 13.61 -10.72 1.16
N PHE A 103 14.39 -11.74 1.53
CA PHE A 103 14.33 -12.32 2.87
C PHE A 103 14.68 -11.29 3.95
N THR A 104 15.74 -10.52 3.73
CA THR A 104 16.17 -9.48 4.65
C THR A 104 15.17 -8.33 4.69
N THR A 105 14.55 -7.96 3.57
CA THR A 105 13.47 -6.97 3.53
C THR A 105 12.28 -7.43 4.37
N ALA A 106 11.87 -8.69 4.26
CA ALA A 106 10.81 -9.27 5.08
C ALA A 106 11.19 -9.29 6.57
N PHE A 107 12.44 -9.58 6.89
CA PHE A 107 12.97 -9.51 8.24
C PHE A 107 12.93 -8.09 8.81
N VAL A 108 13.41 -7.10 8.05
CA VAL A 108 13.35 -5.68 8.44
C VAL A 108 11.89 -5.25 8.64
N MET A 109 10.98 -5.58 7.73
CA MET A 109 9.55 -5.28 7.87
C MET A 109 8.92 -5.90 9.12
N ARG A 110 9.36 -7.11 9.50
CA ARG A 110 8.87 -7.78 10.70
C ARG A 110 9.36 -7.11 11.99
N ILE A 111 10.58 -6.60 11.98
CA ILE A 111 11.16 -5.87 13.11
C ILE A 111 10.64 -4.43 13.19
N SER A 112 10.43 -3.78 12.04
CA SER A 112 9.97 -2.39 11.96
C SER A 112 8.47 -2.22 12.14
N ARG A 113 7.70 -3.32 12.12
CA ARG A 113 6.32 -3.33 12.61
C ARG A 113 6.30 -3.04 14.11
N MET A 114 6.25 -1.76 14.47
CA MET A 114 5.63 -1.29 15.71
C MET A 114 4.11 -1.34 15.59
#